data_AF-A0A2E9RRV6-F1
#
_entry.id   AF-A0A2E9RRV6-F1
#
_cell.length_a   1.000
_cell.length_b   1.000
_cell.length_c   1.000
_cell.angle_alpha   90.00
_cell.angle_beta   90.00
_cell.angle_gamma   90.00
#
_symmetry.space_group_name_H-M   'P 1'
#
loop_
_entity.id
_entity.type
_entity.pdbx_description
1 polymer ?
#
loop_
_entity_poly.entity_id
_entity_poly.type
_entity_poly.pdbx_seq_one_letter_code
_entity_poly.pdbx_strand_id
1 'polypeptide(L)'
;MLTATLATILWSSCNDDHGHPHDDGHGHLHNEQGDHHHSQPHDHAKSQKESGSNGGRLITSVTPHLEFLVKEDLTIRISAVTDGKVISIADQIVTLIGGNRSNPTYLEFSKDGDSLISNKSLPKGKALPVIVTIKSTQESDPITEKFNLNLSPCNDCDFKEYACICEH
;
A
#
# COMPACT_ATOMS: atom_id res chain seq x y z
N MET A 1 10.23 -17.84 -42.40
CA MET A 1 9.21 -17.00 -43.07
C MET A 1 7.95 -17.04 -42.23
N LEU A 2 7.56 -15.92 -41.63
CA LEU A 2 6.19 -15.42 -41.53
C LEU A 2 6.28 -14.07 -40.80
N THR A 3 6.17 -13.00 -41.58
CA THR A 3 6.08 -11.62 -41.12
C THR A 3 4.69 -11.36 -40.55
N ALA A 4 4.59 -10.82 -39.34
CA ALA A 4 3.36 -10.24 -38.82
C ALA A 4 3.55 -8.73 -38.66
N THR A 5 2.77 -7.98 -39.43
CA THR A 5 2.83 -6.54 -39.59
C THR A 5 1.65 -5.89 -38.86
N LEU A 6 1.90 -4.67 -38.36
CA LEU A 6 0.98 -3.55 -38.15
C LEU A 6 -0.13 -3.64 -37.07
N ALA A 7 -0.05 -2.72 -36.10
CA ALA A 7 -1.04 -1.63 -35.97
C ALA A 7 -0.50 -0.54 -35.01
N THR A 8 -0.11 0.61 -35.56
CA THR A 8 0.14 1.84 -34.80
C THR A 8 -1.20 2.52 -34.52
N ILE A 9 -1.60 2.59 -33.25
CA ILE A 9 -2.77 3.35 -32.81
C ILE A 9 -2.32 4.80 -32.56
N LEU A 10 -2.72 5.69 -33.45
CA LEU A 10 -2.68 7.13 -33.27
C LEU A 10 -3.79 7.52 -32.28
N TRP A 11 -3.42 7.95 -31.08
CA TRP A 11 -4.35 8.70 -30.24
C TRP A 11 -4.24 10.18 -30.58
N SER A 12 -5.30 10.65 -31.23
CA SER A 12 -5.63 12.05 -31.43
C SER A 12 -5.65 12.79 -30.10
N SER A 13 -4.96 13.92 -30.10
CA SER A 13 -5.06 14.99 -29.11
C SER A 13 -6.50 15.50 -29.01
N CYS A 14 -7.01 15.62 -27.79
CA CYS A 14 -8.18 16.44 -27.46
C CYS A 14 -7.76 17.39 -26.33
N ASN A 15 -7.45 18.63 -26.71
CA ASN A 15 -7.33 19.79 -25.83
C ASN A 15 -8.75 20.28 -25.50
N ASP A 16 -9.13 20.28 -24.23
CA ASP A 16 -10.28 21.06 -23.75
C ASP A 16 -9.78 22.13 -22.78
N ASP A 17 -9.83 23.36 -23.28
CA ASP A 17 -9.52 24.62 -22.61
C ASP A 17 -10.81 25.11 -21.93
N HIS A 18 -10.80 25.24 -20.61
CA HIS A 18 -11.87 25.90 -19.85
C HIS A 18 -11.31 27.16 -19.20
N GLY A 19 -11.04 28.17 -20.02
CA GLY A 19 -10.89 29.55 -19.56
C GLY A 19 -12.22 30.08 -19.00
N HIS A 20 -12.32 30.17 -17.68
CA HIS A 20 -13.34 30.97 -17.00
C HIS A 20 -12.88 32.44 -16.95
N PRO A 21 -13.62 33.39 -17.55
CA PRO A 21 -13.43 34.80 -17.24
C PRO A 21 -14.06 35.09 -15.87
N HIS A 22 -13.26 35.56 -14.92
CA HIS A 22 -13.77 36.25 -13.73
C HIS A 22 -13.82 37.74 -14.03
N ASP A 23 -15.03 38.27 -14.11
CA ASP A 23 -15.36 39.69 -14.20
C ASP A 23 -15.33 40.31 -12.78
N ASP A 24 -14.64 41.45 -12.66
CA ASP A 24 -14.53 42.26 -11.46
C ASP A 24 -15.78 43.13 -11.27
N GLY A 25 -16.54 42.92 -10.18
CA GLY A 25 -17.78 43.67 -9.93
C GLY A 25 -18.17 43.77 -8.45
N HIS A 26 -17.86 44.93 -7.87
CA HIS A 26 -18.11 45.43 -6.51
C HIS A 26 -19.43 45.06 -5.80
N GLY A 27 -19.29 44.53 -4.57
CA GLY A 27 -19.82 45.08 -3.30
C GLY A 27 -21.32 45.17 -3.07
N HIS A 28 -21.84 44.41 -2.09
CA HIS A 28 -22.94 44.82 -1.21
C HIS A 28 -22.89 44.07 0.14
N LEU A 29 -22.86 44.85 1.23
CA LEU A 29 -23.15 44.40 2.60
C LEU A 29 -24.67 44.25 2.74
N HIS A 30 -25.16 43.07 3.09
CA HIS A 30 -26.42 42.91 3.83
C HIS A 30 -26.33 41.72 4.79
N ASN A 31 -26.73 42.02 6.03
CA ASN A 31 -26.95 41.13 7.15
C ASN A 31 -28.28 40.37 6.97
N GLU A 32 -28.40 39.22 7.64
CA GLU A 32 -29.59 38.37 7.87
C GLU A 32 -29.85 37.14 6.96
N GLN A 33 -29.84 35.99 7.66
CA GLN A 33 -30.45 34.67 7.43
C GLN A 33 -30.35 33.99 6.05
N GLY A 34 -29.60 32.88 6.02
CA GLY A 34 -29.65 31.85 4.98
C GLY A 34 -28.95 30.59 5.45
N ASP A 35 -29.66 29.77 6.22
CA ASP A 35 -29.24 28.44 6.68
C ASP A 35 -28.96 27.49 5.51
N HIS A 36 -27.71 27.43 5.06
CA HIS A 36 -27.24 26.40 4.13
C HIS A 36 -25.96 25.74 4.65
N HIS A 37 -26.01 25.17 5.85
CA HIS A 37 -25.11 24.08 6.18
C HIS A 37 -25.51 22.87 5.34
N HIS A 38 -24.86 22.74 4.18
CA HIS A 38 -24.70 21.44 3.52
C HIS A 38 -23.86 20.55 4.45
N SER A 39 -24.51 20.04 5.50
CA SER A 39 -24.05 18.87 6.21
C SER A 39 -24.35 17.69 5.29
N GLN A 40 -23.52 17.50 4.27
CA GLN A 40 -23.38 16.15 3.74
C GLN A 40 -22.79 15.34 4.90
N PRO A 41 -23.50 14.31 5.42
CA PRO A 41 -22.81 13.31 6.20
C PRO A 41 -21.87 12.64 5.22
N HIS A 42 -20.59 13.00 5.28
CA HIS A 42 -19.58 12.11 4.77
C HIS A 42 -19.64 10.87 5.67
N ASP A 43 -20.46 9.90 5.26
CA ASP A 43 -20.34 8.51 5.69
C ASP A 43 -18.99 8.00 5.16
N HIS A 44 -17.92 8.46 5.79
CA HIS A 44 -16.69 7.72 5.86
C HIS A 44 -17.01 6.53 6.74
N ALA A 45 -17.58 5.48 6.14
CA ALA A 45 -17.55 4.15 6.71
C ALA A 45 -16.09 3.95 7.14
N LYS A 46 -15.83 4.02 8.44
CA LYS A 46 -14.51 3.78 9.03
C LYS A 46 -14.22 2.33 8.76
N SER A 47 -13.66 2.03 7.60
CA SER A 47 -13.01 0.76 7.32
C SER A 47 -11.80 0.72 8.25
N GLN A 48 -12.03 0.33 9.50
CA GLN A 48 -10.95 0.04 10.43
C GLN A 48 -10.02 -0.92 9.70
N LYS A 49 -8.78 -0.48 9.50
CA LYS A 49 -7.78 -1.28 8.82
C LYS A 49 -7.63 -2.58 9.59
N GLU A 50 -7.83 -3.72 8.94
CA GLU A 50 -7.67 -5.00 9.62
C GLU A 50 -6.17 -5.24 9.86
N SER A 51 -5.81 -5.59 11.10
CA SER A 51 -4.46 -6.02 11.44
C SER A 51 -4.19 -7.40 10.85
N GLY A 52 -2.92 -7.71 10.55
CA GLY A 52 -2.54 -9.08 10.30
C GLY A 52 -2.74 -9.95 11.54
N SER A 53 -3.11 -11.22 11.35
CA SER A 53 -3.45 -12.16 12.44
C SER A 53 -2.30 -12.38 13.45
N ASN A 54 -1.05 -12.16 13.04
CA ASN A 54 0.15 -12.28 13.87
C ASN A 54 0.71 -10.90 14.30
N GLY A 55 -0.05 -9.82 14.14
CA GLY A 55 0.38 -8.46 14.42
C GLY A 55 1.32 -7.86 13.37
N GLY A 56 1.32 -8.43 12.16
CA GLY A 56 1.98 -7.87 10.99
C GLY A 56 1.12 -6.83 10.28
N ARG A 57 1.72 -6.15 9.29
CA ARG A 57 1.00 -5.27 8.36
C ARG A 57 0.24 -6.11 7.35
N LEU A 58 -1.08 -5.95 7.27
CA LEU A 58 -1.88 -6.55 6.21
C LEU A 58 -1.69 -5.76 4.90
N ILE A 59 -1.42 -6.48 3.82
CA ILE A 59 -1.32 -6.00 2.44
C ILE A 59 -2.55 -6.51 1.69
N THR A 60 -3.47 -5.60 1.38
CA THR A 60 -4.77 -5.91 0.78
C THR A 60 -4.83 -5.66 -0.73
N SER A 61 -3.73 -5.19 -1.34
CA SER A 61 -3.63 -4.92 -2.78
C SER A 61 -3.52 -6.19 -3.64
N VAL A 62 -3.44 -7.36 -3.03
CA VAL A 62 -3.40 -8.68 -3.69
C VAL A 62 -4.40 -9.64 -3.03
N THR A 63 -4.85 -10.64 -3.78
CA THR A 63 -5.70 -11.73 -3.29
C THR A 63 -5.01 -13.08 -3.54
N PRO A 64 -4.88 -13.96 -2.53
CA PRO A 64 -5.19 -13.72 -1.11
C PRO A 64 -4.37 -12.55 -0.55
N HIS A 65 -4.90 -11.87 0.48
CA HIS A 65 -4.17 -10.81 1.17
C HIS A 65 -2.90 -11.38 1.78
N LEU A 66 -1.88 -10.55 1.95
CA LEU A 66 -0.62 -10.99 2.54
C LEU A 66 -0.38 -10.27 3.85
N GLU A 67 0.01 -10.99 4.89
CA GLU A 67 0.54 -10.40 6.11
C GLU A 67 2.06 -10.27 5.99
N PHE A 68 2.56 -9.06 6.21
CA PHE A 68 3.97 -8.75 6.34
C PHE A 68 4.34 -8.65 7.82
N LEU A 69 5.13 -9.59 8.34
CA LEU A 69 5.53 -9.66 9.75
C LEU A 69 7.05 -9.55 9.90
N VAL A 70 7.51 -8.61 10.74
CA VAL A 70 8.93 -8.50 11.12
C VAL A 70 9.21 -9.31 12.37
N LYS A 71 10.09 -10.29 12.26
CA LYS A 71 10.56 -11.13 13.39
C LYS A 71 11.60 -10.41 14.24
N GLU A 72 11.90 -10.97 15.41
CA GLU A 72 12.88 -10.42 16.37
C GLU A 72 14.29 -10.28 15.78
N ASP A 73 14.68 -11.21 14.90
CA ASP A 73 15.95 -11.23 14.16
C ASP A 73 15.97 -10.29 12.94
N LEU A 74 14.92 -9.48 12.77
CA LEU A 74 14.69 -8.59 11.62
C LEU A 74 14.57 -9.31 10.27
N THR A 75 14.39 -10.63 10.27
CA THR A 75 13.87 -11.34 9.10
C THR A 75 12.38 -11.08 8.96
N ILE A 76 11.85 -11.33 7.77
CA ILE A 76 10.46 -11.05 7.43
C ILE A 76 9.78 -12.34 7.06
N ARG A 77 8.62 -12.59 7.69
CA ARG A 77 7.69 -13.63 7.30
C ARG A 77 6.56 -13.02 6.48
N ILE A 78 6.23 -13.65 5.36
CA ILE A 78 5.01 -13.36 4.58
C ILE A 78 4.07 -14.55 4.69
N SER A 79 2.84 -14.28 5.10
CA SER A 79 1.77 -15.29 5.21
C SER A 79 0.60 -14.89 4.32
N ALA A 80 -0.06 -15.84 3.67
CA ALA A 80 -1.33 -15.56 3.00
C ALA A 80 -2.46 -15.50 4.03
N VAL A 81 -3.40 -14.57 3.86
CA VAL A 81 -4.52 -14.32 4.76
C VAL A 81 -5.81 -14.27 3.95
N THR A 82 -6.85 -14.94 4.44
CA THR A 82 -8.20 -14.93 3.88
C THR A 82 -9.20 -14.94 5.04
N ASP A 83 -10.18 -14.05 5.01
CA ASP A 83 -11.18 -13.88 6.08
C ASP A 83 -10.55 -13.77 7.48
N GLY A 84 -9.47 -12.99 7.60
CA GLY A 84 -8.73 -12.77 8.84
C GLY A 84 -7.92 -13.99 9.35
N LYS A 85 -7.83 -15.07 8.57
CA LYS A 85 -7.11 -16.30 8.94
C LYS A 85 -5.91 -16.54 8.03
N VAL A 86 -4.81 -16.99 8.64
CA VAL A 86 -3.61 -17.42 7.89
C VAL A 86 -3.89 -18.73 7.16
N ILE A 87 -3.53 -18.76 5.88
CA ILE A 87 -3.59 -19.94 5.01
C ILE A 87 -2.21 -20.21 4.39
N SER A 88 -2.03 -21.39 3.79
CA SER A 88 -0.80 -21.76 3.10
C SER A 88 -0.52 -20.87 1.90
N ILE A 89 0.74 -20.43 1.77
CA ILE A 89 1.21 -19.71 0.60
C ILE A 89 1.31 -20.65 -0.62
N ALA A 90 0.86 -20.17 -1.77
CA ALA A 90 0.83 -20.89 -3.04
C ALA A 90 2.03 -20.46 -3.90
N ASP A 91 1.77 -19.89 -5.08
CA ASP A 91 2.78 -19.51 -6.07
C ASP A 91 3.23 -18.04 -5.94
N GLN A 92 2.86 -17.36 -4.85
CA GLN A 92 3.21 -15.96 -4.67
C GLN A 92 4.73 -15.79 -4.59
N ILE A 93 5.24 -14.78 -5.28
CA ILE A 93 6.64 -14.38 -5.27
C ILE A 93 6.72 -13.00 -4.67
N VAL A 94 7.59 -12.85 -3.68
CA VAL A 94 7.81 -11.57 -3.00
C VAL A 94 9.28 -11.22 -3.08
N THR A 95 9.57 -9.97 -3.38
CA THR A 95 10.89 -9.36 -3.21
C THR A 95 10.75 -8.08 -2.41
N LEU A 96 11.83 -7.70 -1.71
CA LEU A 96 11.84 -6.49 -0.92
C LEU A 96 13.13 -5.72 -1.10
N ILE A 97 13.00 -4.41 -1.16
CA ILE A 97 14.09 -3.45 -1.05
C ILE A 97 13.84 -2.63 0.21
N GLY A 98 14.80 -2.60 1.13
CA GLY A 98 14.69 -1.85 2.38
C GLY A 98 16.00 -1.22 2.82
N GLY A 99 15.98 -0.57 3.97
CA GLY A 99 17.19 0.02 4.56
C GLY A 99 17.46 1.45 4.09
N ASN A 100 18.74 1.83 4.03
CA ASN A 100 19.15 3.17 3.61
C ASN A 100 19.03 3.31 2.08
N ARG A 101 18.43 4.40 1.59
CA ARG A 101 18.30 4.65 0.15
C ARG A 101 19.64 4.72 -0.60
N SER A 102 20.70 5.18 0.06
CA SER A 102 22.06 5.23 -0.48
C SER A 102 22.80 3.90 -0.39
N ASN A 103 22.29 2.93 0.37
CA ASN A 103 22.84 1.58 0.50
C ASN A 103 21.70 0.58 0.74
N PRO A 104 20.89 0.29 -0.31
CA PRO A 104 19.70 -0.52 -0.17
C PRO A 104 20.04 -1.98 0.15
N THR A 105 19.21 -2.60 0.98
CA THR A 105 19.26 -4.03 1.28
C THR A 105 18.18 -4.74 0.47
N TYR A 106 18.62 -5.66 -0.39
CA TYR A 106 17.73 -6.48 -1.22
C TYR A 106 17.49 -7.83 -0.54
N LEU A 107 16.22 -8.15 -0.35
CA LEU A 107 15.74 -9.39 0.26
C LEU A 107 14.95 -10.18 -0.78
N GLU A 108 15.26 -11.46 -0.85
CA GLU A 108 14.48 -12.45 -1.57
C GLU A 108 13.82 -13.38 -0.56
N PHE A 109 12.77 -14.06 -1.00
CA PHE A 109 11.95 -14.88 -0.14
C PHE A 109 11.94 -16.32 -0.63
N SER A 110 11.92 -17.25 0.31
CA SER A 110 11.83 -18.68 0.04
C SER A 110 10.77 -19.32 0.91
N LYS A 111 10.17 -20.41 0.43
CA LYS A 111 9.11 -21.11 1.17
C LYS A 111 9.67 -21.75 2.43
N ASP A 112 9.00 -21.48 3.55
CA ASP A 112 9.26 -22.03 4.88
C ASP A 112 7.92 -22.55 5.43
N GLY A 113 7.65 -23.83 5.15
CA GLY A 113 6.34 -24.44 5.40
C GLY A 113 5.22 -23.75 4.60
N ASP A 114 4.26 -23.17 5.32
CA ASP A 114 3.08 -22.49 4.79
C ASP A 114 3.28 -20.99 4.54
N SER A 115 4.48 -20.47 4.77
CA SER A 115 4.82 -19.05 4.64
C SER A 115 6.04 -18.86 3.74
N LEU A 116 6.37 -17.61 3.44
CA LEU A 116 7.67 -17.22 2.90
C LEU A 116 8.53 -16.58 3.98
N ILE A 117 9.83 -16.86 3.98
CA ILE A 117 10.82 -16.22 4.85
C ILE A 117 11.88 -15.51 4.02
N SER A 118 12.33 -14.33 4.49
CA SER A 118 13.41 -13.61 3.83
C SER A 118 14.76 -14.29 4.00
N ASN A 119 15.60 -14.25 2.97
CA ASN A 119 16.95 -14.82 2.97
C ASN A 119 17.95 -14.06 3.85
N LYS A 120 17.63 -12.80 4.20
CA LYS A 120 18.46 -11.90 5.01
C LYS A 120 17.58 -11.11 5.97
N SER A 121 18.22 -10.58 7.01
CA SER A 121 17.62 -9.58 7.90
C SER A 121 17.72 -8.18 7.33
N LEU A 122 16.74 -7.33 7.65
CA LEU A 122 16.89 -5.89 7.43
C LEU A 122 17.94 -5.30 8.37
N PRO A 123 18.63 -4.21 7.96
CA PRO A 123 19.53 -3.48 8.85
C PRO A 123 18.74 -2.94 10.04
N LYS A 124 19.42 -2.75 11.18
CA LYS A 124 18.80 -2.11 12.34
C LYS A 124 18.43 -0.67 12.00
N GLY A 125 17.24 -0.25 12.41
CA GLY A 125 16.74 1.11 12.24
C GLY A 125 15.29 1.20 12.72
N LYS A 126 14.87 2.39 13.15
CA LYS A 126 13.52 2.58 13.69
C LYS A 126 12.49 2.91 12.61
N ALA A 127 12.89 3.56 11.52
CA ALA A 127 12.01 3.94 10.42
C ALA A 127 12.76 3.73 9.10
N LEU A 128 12.57 2.56 8.48
CA LEU A 128 13.24 2.19 7.24
C LEU A 128 12.26 2.29 6.07
N PRO A 129 12.56 3.04 5.00
CA PRO A 129 11.73 2.97 3.80
C PRO A 129 11.83 1.55 3.23
N VAL A 130 10.69 0.94 2.93
CA VAL A 130 10.60 -0.37 2.29
C VAL A 130 9.72 -0.32 1.06
N ILE A 131 10.13 -1.09 0.05
CA ILE A 131 9.41 -1.33 -1.19
C ILE A 131 9.24 -2.84 -1.29
N VAL A 132 8.00 -3.30 -1.28
CA VAL A 132 7.64 -4.71 -1.42
C VAL A 132 7.06 -4.89 -2.80
N THR A 133 7.62 -5.81 -3.57
CA THR A 133 7.07 -6.19 -4.88
C THR A 133 6.53 -7.59 -4.78
N ILE A 134 5.28 -7.76 -5.19
CA ILE A 134 4.50 -8.98 -5.06
C ILE A 134 4.03 -9.40 -6.44
N LYS A 135 4.16 -10.69 -6.73
CA LYS A 135 3.51 -11.34 -7.86
C LYS A 135 2.67 -12.49 -7.33
N SER A 136 1.43 -12.64 -7.80
CA SER A 136 0.57 -13.76 -7.41
C SER A 136 1.08 -15.09 -8.00
N THR A 137 1.68 -15.04 -9.18
CA THR A 137 2.33 -16.15 -9.89
C THR A 137 3.53 -15.62 -10.68
N GLN A 138 4.39 -16.49 -11.21
CA GLN A 138 5.57 -16.10 -12.01
C GLN A 138 5.24 -15.16 -13.19
N GLU A 139 4.09 -15.39 -13.84
CA GLU A 139 3.65 -14.66 -15.04
C GLU A 139 2.78 -13.43 -14.74
N SER A 140 2.33 -13.27 -13.49
CA SER A 140 1.51 -12.13 -13.10
C SER A 140 2.29 -10.81 -13.09
N ASP A 141 1.56 -9.73 -13.38
CA ASP A 141 2.09 -8.38 -13.26
C ASP A 141 2.47 -8.06 -11.81
N PRO A 142 3.62 -7.41 -11.58
CA PRO A 142 4.06 -7.08 -10.24
C PRO A 142 3.23 -5.93 -9.64
N ILE A 143 2.76 -6.13 -8.41
CA ILE A 143 2.16 -5.10 -7.58
C ILE A 143 3.20 -4.62 -6.57
N THR A 144 3.31 -3.30 -6.38
CA THR A 144 4.31 -2.71 -5.50
C THR A 144 3.67 -1.93 -4.37
N GLU A 145 4.02 -2.30 -3.14
CA GLU A 145 3.67 -1.59 -1.91
C GLU A 145 4.87 -0.81 -1.40
N LYS A 146 4.66 0.45 -1.02
CA LYS A 146 5.71 1.29 -0.43
C LYS A 146 5.23 1.80 0.92
N PHE A 147 6.04 1.60 1.94
CA PHE A 147 5.74 2.11 3.28
C PHE A 147 7.03 2.32 4.08
N ASN A 148 6.94 3.04 5.20
CA ASN A 148 8.04 3.12 6.16
C ASN A 148 7.83 2.03 7.21
N LEU A 149 8.84 1.19 7.40
CA LEU A 149 8.90 0.22 8.48
C LEU A 149 9.25 0.94 9.77
N ASN A 150 8.24 1.52 10.42
CA ASN A 150 8.35 2.08 11.75
C ASN A 150 8.16 0.98 12.81
N LEU A 151 9.27 0.60 13.47
CA LEU A 151 9.28 -0.47 14.47
C LEU A 151 8.97 0.03 15.90
N SER A 152 8.67 1.31 16.05
CA SER A 152 8.22 1.88 17.32
C SER A 152 6.84 1.34 17.67
N PRO A 153 6.52 1.17 18.97
CA PRO A 153 5.15 0.85 19.37
C PRO A 153 4.21 2.00 18.99
N CYS A 154 2.98 1.67 18.61
CA CYS A 154 1.90 2.65 18.54
C CYS A 154 1.43 2.99 19.96
N ASN A 155 0.99 4.23 20.18
CA ASN A 155 0.48 4.66 21.49
C ASN A 155 -1.00 4.29 21.70
N ASP A 156 -1.74 4.03 20.61
CA ASP A 156 -3.19 3.84 20.63
C ASP A 156 -3.62 2.38 20.38
N CYS A 157 -2.71 1.52 19.92
CA CYS A 157 -2.96 0.08 19.77
C CYS A 157 -1.72 -0.76 20.12
N ASP A 158 -1.91 -2.06 20.31
CA ASP A 158 -0.85 -3.00 20.71
C ASP A 158 0.12 -3.37 19.57
N PHE A 159 0.01 -2.73 18.41
CA PHE A 159 0.86 -3.00 17.25
C PHE A 159 2.03 -2.02 17.17
N LYS A 160 3.07 -2.42 16.45
CA LYS A 160 4.10 -1.48 16.00
C LYS A 160 3.52 -0.59 14.90
N GLU A 161 4.03 0.63 14.78
CA GLU A 161 3.57 1.65 13.82
C GLU A 161 3.47 1.14 12.37
N TYR A 162 4.40 0.29 11.92
CA TYR A 162 4.33 -0.27 10.56
C TYR A 162 3.09 -1.16 10.30
N ALA A 163 2.56 -1.78 11.35
CA ALA A 163 1.39 -2.65 11.34
C ALA A 163 0.15 -1.96 11.92
N CYS A 164 0.25 -0.67 12.27
CA CYS A 164 -0.81 0.06 12.94
C CYS A 164 -2.08 0.11 12.09
N ILE A 165 -3.21 0.00 12.79
CA ILE A 165 -4.57 0.03 12.26
C ILE A 165 -5.32 1.32 12.61
N CYS A 166 -4.75 2.13 13.50
CA CYS A 166 -5.27 3.43 13.86
C CYS A 166 -5.09 4.41 12.69
N GLU A 167 -6.06 5.29 12.49
CA GLU A 167 -6.09 6.27 11.39
C GLU A 167 -5.49 7.62 11.82
N HIS A 168 -4.29 7.61 12.39
CA HIS A 168 -3.59 8.79 12.91
C HIS A 168 -2.50 9.34 11.97
#